data_AF-A0A959V8E9-F1
#
_entry.id   AF-A0A959V8E9-F1
#
_cell.length_a   1.000
_cell.length_b   1.000
_cell.length_c   1.000
_cell.angle_alpha   90.00
_cell.angle_beta   90.00
_cell.angle_gamma   90.00
#
_symmetry.space_group_name_H-M   'P 1'
#
loop_
_entity.id
_entity.type
_entity.pdbx_description
1 polymer ?
#
loop_
_entity_poly.entity_id
_entity_poly.type
_entity_poly.pdbx_seq_one_letter_code
_entity_poly.pdbx_strand_id
1 'polypeptide(L)' 'MSITEVAIKRPLLITVIFVTLILFGFVSYKQLNYNLLPKFEANVVMVQTTYRGASPEEIQNTLTKPLED' A
#
# COMPACT_ATOMS: atom_id res chain seq x y z
N MET A 1 -31.56 -27.20 -17.02
CA MET A 1 -30.74 -27.84 -15.98
C MET A 1 -30.37 -26.77 -14.97
N SER A 2 -30.90 -26.86 -13.75
CA SER A 2 -30.57 -25.92 -12.68
C SER A 2 -29.15 -26.19 -12.15
N ILE A 3 -28.47 -25.18 -11.61
CA ILE A 3 -27.16 -25.33 -10.95
C ILE A 3 -27.24 -26.38 -9.83
N THR A 4 -28.38 -26.45 -9.14
CA THR A 4 -28.69 -27.43 -8.09
C THR A 4 -28.79 -28.85 -8.64
N GLU A 5 -29.29 -29.00 -9.86
CA GLU A 5 -29.48 -30.30 -10.48
C GLU A 5 -28.14 -30.90 -10.91
N VAL A 6 -27.25 -30.08 -11.48
CA VAL A 6 -25.86 -30.47 -11.83
C VAL A 6 -25.04 -30.79 -10.57
N ALA A 7 -25.22 -30.00 -9.52
CA ALA A 7 -24.60 -30.19 -8.21
C ALA A 7 -24.92 -31.57 -7.60
N ILE A 8 -26.18 -31.98 -7.64
CA ILE A 8 -26.64 -33.26 -7.07
C ILE A 8 -26.22 -34.44 -7.98
N LYS A 9 -26.25 -34.27 -9.30
CA LYS A 9 -25.93 -35.35 -10.25
C LYS A 9 -24.44 -35.67 -10.35
N ARG A 10 -23.55 -34.70 -10.05
CA ARG A 10 -22.08 -34.85 -10.09
C ARG A 10 -21.43 -34.36 -8.79
N PRO A 11 -21.64 -35.06 -7.66
CA PRO A 11 -21.13 -34.63 -6.35
C PRO A 11 -19.60 -34.52 -6.30
N LEU A 12 -18.88 -35.41 -7.02
CA LEU A 12 -17.42 -35.35 -7.12
C LEU A 12 -16.91 -34.02 -7.70
N LEU A 13 -17.61 -33.45 -8.68
CA LEU A 13 -17.20 -32.18 -9.31
C LEU A 13 -17.28 -31.03 -8.31
N ILE A 14 -18.32 -30.99 -7.49
CA ILE A 14 -18.46 -29.99 -6.43
C ILE A 14 -17.38 -30.14 -5.37
N THR A 15 -17.12 -31.37 -4.91
CA THR A 15 -16.07 -31.61 -3.91
C THR A 15 -14.71 -31.13 -4.40
N VAL A 16 -14.34 -31.42 -5.65
CA VAL A 16 -13.06 -30.96 -6.23
C VAL A 16 -12.99 -29.43 -6.30
N ILE A 17 -14.08 -28.76 -6.69
CA ILE A 17 -14.13 -27.29 -6.72
C ILE A 17 -13.91 -26.70 -5.32
N PHE A 18 -14.62 -27.20 -4.32
CA PHE A 18 -14.47 -26.71 -2.94
C PHE A 18 -13.08 -27.00 -2.36
N VAL A 19 -12.53 -28.19 -2.62
CA VAL A 19 -11.16 -28.52 -2.19
C VAL A 19 -10.14 -27.60 -2.85
N THR A 20 -10.31 -27.30 -4.14
CA THR A 20 -9.45 -26.38 -4.88
C THR A 20 -9.56 -24.96 -4.31
N LEU A 21 -10.77 -24.49 -4.02
CA LEU A 21 -11.00 -23.19 -3.38
C LEU A 21 -10.34 -23.09 -2.00
N ILE A 22 -10.44 -24.13 -1.18
CA ILE A 22 -9.80 -24.17 0.14
C ILE A 22 -8.29 -24.14 0.00
N LEU A 23 -7.71 -24.91 -0.92
CA LEU A 23 -6.26 -24.91 -1.17
C LEU A 23 -5.78 -23.54 -1.66
N PHE A 24 -6.46 -22.94 -2.63
CA PHE A 24 -6.14 -21.60 -3.12
C PHE A 24 -6.28 -20.55 -2.02
N GLY A 25 -7.32 -20.63 -1.21
CA GLY A 25 -7.52 -19.74 -0.06
C GLY A 25 -6.39 -19.86 0.95
N PHE A 26 -5.96 -21.09 1.26
CA PHE A 26 -4.85 -21.33 2.19
C PHE A 26 -3.52 -20.79 1.66
N VAL A 27 -3.21 -21.02 0.38
CA VAL A 27 -1.98 -20.49 -0.25
C VAL A 27 -2.01 -18.96 -0.28
N SER A 28 -3.16 -18.36 -0.63
CA SER A 28 -3.33 -16.91 -0.66
C SER A 28 -3.17 -16.29 0.73
N TYR A 29 -3.70 -16.94 1.77
CA TYR A 29 -3.54 -16.52 3.15
C TYR A 29 -2.07 -16.57 3.59
N LYS A 30 -1.31 -17.59 3.17
CA LYS A 30 0.12 -17.71 3.48
C LYS A 30 1.00 -16.72 2.71
N GLN A 31 0.59 -16.32 1.50
CA GLN A 31 1.29 -15.31 0.70
C GLN A 31 1.01 -13.87 1.14
N LEU A 32 0.03 -13.65 2.00
CA LEU A 32 -0.29 -12.31 2.47
C LEU A 32 0.86 -11.76 3.30
N ASN A 33 1.63 -10.85 2.70
CA ASN A 33 2.74 -10.18 3.37
C ASN A 33 2.19 -9.21 4.41
N TYR A 34 2.43 -9.51 5.68
CA TYR A 34 2.16 -8.59 6.77
C TYR A 34 3.23 -7.50 6.78
N ASN A 35 2.83 -6.30 6.39
CA ASN A 35 3.70 -5.14 6.52
C ASN A 35 3.42 -4.46 7.87
N LEU A 36 4.21 -4.81 8.89
CA LEU A 36 4.08 -4.28 10.26
C LEU A 36 4.43 -2.79 10.34
N LEU A 37 5.26 -2.30 9.42
CA LEU A 37 5.63 -0.91 9.28
C LEU A 37 5.38 -0.51 7.82
N PRO A 38 4.10 -0.25 7.45
CA PRO A 38 3.83 0.31 6.13
C PRO A 38 4.69 1.56 5.97
N LYS A 39 5.47 1.60 4.89
CA LYS A 39 6.28 2.77 4.56
C LYS A 39 5.32 3.91 4.29
N PHE A 40 5.11 4.74 5.31
CA PHE A 40 4.33 5.94 5.21
C PHE A 40 5.26 6.99 4.61
N GLU A 41 5.24 7.10 3.29
CA GLU A 41 5.92 8.18 2.59
C GLU A 41 5.05 9.43 2.75
N ALA A 42 5.30 10.18 3.84
CA ALA A 42 4.78 11.52 3.96
C ALA A 42 5.42 12.37 2.85
N ASN A 43 4.60 13.00 1.99
CA ASN A 43 5.08 13.90 0.95
C ASN A 43 5.64 15.18 1.58
N VAL A 44 6.88 15.12 2.06
CA VAL A 44 7.60 16.26 2.65
C VAL A 44 8.70 16.67 1.68
N VAL A 45 8.65 17.92 1.24
CA VAL A 45 9.69 18.54 0.42
C VAL A 45 10.53 19.43 1.34
N MET A 46 11.82 19.12 1.48
CA MET A 46 12.75 19.91 2.27
C MET A 46 13.62 20.76 1.34
N VAL A 47 13.53 22.08 1.46
CA VAL A 47 14.37 23.03 0.75
C VAL A 47 15.40 23.60 1.72
N GLN A 48 16.68 23.31 1.50
CA GLN A 48 17.77 23.81 2.34
C GLN A 48 18.61 24.83 1.55
N THR A 49 18.67 26.07 2.03
CA THR A 49 19.54 27.10 1.48
C THR A 49 20.61 27.47 2.50
N THR A 50 21.88 27.51 2.08
CA THR A 50 23.00 27.91 2.93
C THR A 50 23.56 29.22 2.42
N TYR A 51 23.54 30.25 3.26
CA TYR A 51 24.14 31.55 2.96
C TYR A 51 25.08 31.96 4.08
N ARG A 52 26.35 32.19 3.75
CA ARG A 52 27.42 32.49 4.72
C ARG A 52 27.72 33.98 4.72
N GLY A 53 27.82 34.57 5.91
CA GLY A 53 28.29 35.94 6.08
C GLY A 53 27.22 37.03 6.19
N ALA A 54 25.94 36.69 6.29
CA ALA A 54 24.87 37.63 6.63
C ALA A 54 24.31 37.36 8.02
N SER A 55 23.72 38.41 8.62
CA SER A 55 23.04 38.29 9.89
C SER A 55 21.80 37.38 9.75
N PRO A 56 21.40 36.64 10.81
CA PRO A 56 20.23 35.77 10.74
C PRO A 56 18.94 36.48 10.28
N GLU A 57 18.81 37.76 10.64
CA GLU A 57 17.65 38.60 10.32
C GLU A 57 17.62 39.02 8.83
N GLU A 58 18.79 39.26 8.22
CA GLU A 58 18.90 39.48 6.77
C GLU A 58 18.61 38.20 5.98
N ILE A 59 19.11 37.05 6.44
CA ILE A 59 18.86 35.76 5.77
C ILE A 59 17.35 35.45 5.75
N GLN A 60 16.65 35.69 6.86
CA GLN A 60 15.21 35.47 6.91
C GLN A 60 14.46 36.37 5.93
N ASN A 61 14.78 37.66 5.89
CA ASN A 61 14.04 38.62 5.08
C ASN A 61 14.37 38.53 3.58
N THR A 62 15.61 38.20 3.22
CA THR A 62 16.06 38.19 1.82
C THR A 62 15.99 36.80 1.18
N LEU A 63 16.10 35.73 1.95
CA LEU A 63 16.13 34.36 1.42
C LEU A 63 14.95 33.52 1.89
N THR A 64 14.65 33.46 3.18
CA THR A 64 13.58 32.58 3.69
C THR A 64 12.18 33.03 3.26
N LYS A 65 11.82 34.31 3.46
CA LYS A 65 10.50 34.83 3.07
C LYS A 65 10.13 34.61 1.59
N PRO A 66 10.97 34.96 0.60
CA PRO A 66 10.62 34.71 -0.80
C PRO A 66 10.68 33.23 -1.22
N LEU A 67 11.20 32.33 -0.37
CA LEU A 67 11.13 30.89 -0.58
C LEU A 67 9.88 30.26 0.08
N GLU A 68 9.25 30.97 1.02
CA GLU A 68 8.01 30.57 1.70
C GLU A 68 6.75 31.08 0.98
N ASP A 69 6.78 32.30 0.43
CA ASP A 69 5.70 32.93 -0.35
C ASP A 69 5.66 32.46 -1.82
#